data_AF-A0A1G2LTV3-F1
#
_entry.id   AF-A0A1G2LTV3-F1
#
_cell.length_a   1.000
_cell.length_b   1.000
_cell.length_c   1.000
_cell.angle_alpha   90.00
_cell.angle_beta   90.00
_cell.angle_gamma   90.00
#
_symmetry.space_group_name_H-M   'P 1'
#
loop_
_entity.id
_entity.type
_entity.pdbx_description
1 polymer ?
#
loop_
_entity_poly.entity_id
_entity_poly.type
_entity_poly.pdbx_seq_one_letter_code
_entity_poly.pdbx_strand_id
1 'polypeptide(L)' 'MTTITIPKKELKTIIKDSVREIFKQETMKFRALFLPFVSQKEQKDIEKRYGKPSRKAVKSTEVKI' A
#
# COMPACT_ATOMS: atom_id res chain seq x y z
N MET A 1 -39.69 0.31 9.44
CA MET A 1 -38.34 -0.06 8.96
C MET A 1 -38.33 0.04 7.45
N THR A 2 -37.38 0.78 6.88
CA THR A 2 -37.24 0.89 5.43
C THR A 2 -36.49 -0.34 4.90
N THR A 3 -37.11 -1.08 4.00
CA THR A 3 -36.48 -2.22 3.32
C THR A 3 -35.72 -1.73 2.11
N ILE A 4 -34.40 -1.89 2.11
CA ILE A 4 -33.54 -1.55 0.97
C ILE A 4 -33.30 -2.83 0.16
N THR A 5 -33.79 -2.86 -1.07
CA THR A 5 -33.61 -4.00 -1.97
C THR A 5 -32.43 -3.74 -2.90
N ILE A 6 -31.32 -4.44 -2.70
CA ILE A 6 -30.11 -4.32 -3.52
C ILE A 6 -29.91 -5.61 -4.32
N PRO A 7 -29.72 -5.53 -5.65
CA PRO A 7 -29.32 -6.69 -6.46
C PRO A 7 -28.04 -7.35 -5.92
N LYS A 8 -28.01 -8.68 -5.83
CA LYS A 8 -26.86 -9.45 -5.32
C LYS A 8 -25.53 -9.09 -5.98
N LYS A 9 -25.54 -8.83 -7.29
CA LYS A 9 -24.34 -8.44 -8.05
C LYS A 9 -23.82 -7.07 -7.63
N GLU A 10 -24.71 -6.12 -7.43
CA GLU A 10 -24.38 -4.76 -7.02
C GLU A 10 -23.80 -4.73 -5.61
N LEU A 11 -24.44 -5.44 -4.67
CA LEU A 11 -23.92 -5.58 -3.31
C LEU A 11 -22.49 -6.16 -3.30
N LYS A 12 -22.23 -7.18 -4.11
CA LYS A 12 -20.89 -7.78 -4.22
C LYS A 12 -19.86 -6.78 -4.76
N THR A 13 -20.24 -5.95 -5.72
CA THR A 13 -19.37 -4.91 -6.28
C THR A 13 -19.05 -3.84 -5.23
N ILE A 14 -20.07 -3.33 -4.54
CA ILE A 14 -19.91 -2.33 -3.48
C ILE A 14 -18.92 -2.84 -2.42
N ILE A 15 -19.14 -4.05 -1.91
CA ILE A 15 -18.24 -4.66 -0.91
C ILE A 15 -16.81 -4.76 -1.44
N LYS A 16 -16.63 -5.23 -2.68
CA LYS A 16 -15.31 -5.37 -3.29
C LYS A 16 -14.59 -4.03 -3.43
N ASP A 17 -15.31 -2.98 -3.77
CA ASP A 17 -14.75 -1.65 -3.96
C ASP A 17 -14.39 -1.00 -2.63
N SER A 18 -15.25 -1.12 -1.61
CA SER A 18 -14.95 -0.66 -0.25
C SER A 18 -13.71 -1.33 0.31
N VAL A 19 -13.59 -2.66 0.17
CA VAL A 19 -12.40 -3.40 0.63
C VAL A 19 -11.17 -2.94 -0.16
N ARG A 20 -11.27 -2.82 -1.48
CA ARG A 20 -10.15 -2.37 -2.34
C ARG A 20 -9.67 -0.97 -1.96
N GLU A 21 -10.57 -0.07 -1.60
CA GLU A 21 -10.23 1.28 -1.16
C GLU A 21 -9.42 1.27 0.14
N ILE A 22 -9.89 0.53 1.15
CA ILE A 22 -9.18 0.38 2.43
C ILE A 22 -7.78 -0.18 2.20
N PHE A 23 -7.65 -1.24 1.38
CA PHE A 23 -6.34 -1.79 1.04
C PHE A 23 -5.45 -0.76 0.34
N LYS A 24 -5.96 0.05 -0.59
CA LYS A 24 -5.16 1.09 -1.26
C LYS A 24 -4.63 2.15 -0.27
N GLN A 25 -5.37 2.43 0.80
CA GLN A 25 -4.98 3.37 1.85
C GLN A 25 -3.93 2.76 2.79
N GLU A 26 -4.14 1.51 3.23
CA GLU A 26 -3.34 0.89 4.28
C GLU A 26 -2.10 0.12 3.77
N THR A 27 -2.05 -0.24 2.48
CA THR A 27 -0.95 -1.07 1.92
C THR A 27 0.43 -0.47 2.17
N MET A 28 0.59 0.85 2.06
CA MET A 28 1.90 1.50 2.29
C MET A 28 2.34 1.41 3.76
N LYS A 29 1.40 1.52 4.71
CA LYS A 29 1.68 1.36 6.13
C LYS A 29 2.06 -0.08 6.46
N PHE A 30 1.33 -1.06 5.92
CA PHE A 30 1.70 -2.47 6.05
C PHE A 30 3.09 -2.76 5.49
N ARG A 31 3.40 -2.25 4.29
CA ARG A 31 4.74 -2.41 3.70
C ARG A 31 5.83 -1.86 4.62
N ALA A 32 5.62 -0.67 5.19
CA ALA A 32 6.58 -0.09 6.11
C ALA A 32 6.78 -0.90 7.40
N LEU A 33 5.70 -1.48 7.95
CA LEU A 33 5.79 -2.35 9.13
C LEU A 33 6.65 -3.60 8.88
N PHE A 34 6.65 -4.11 7.65
CA PHE A 34 7.44 -5.28 7.26
C PHE A 34 8.78 -4.93 6.62
N LEU A 35 9.17 -3.65 6.57
CA LEU A 35 10.50 -3.29 6.07
C LEU A 35 11.54 -3.70 7.12
N PRO A 36 12.57 -4.47 6.74
CA PRO A 36 13.67 -4.76 7.64
C PRO A 36 14.40 -3.46 7.98
N PHE A 37 14.94 -3.38 9.20
CA PHE A 37 15.87 -2.32 9.53
C PHE A 37 17.10 -2.42 8.63
N VAL A 38 17.49 -1.29 8.03
CA VAL A 38 18.69 -1.17 7.20
C VAL A 38 19.51 -0.02 7.74
N SER A 39 20.77 -0.27 8.10
CA SER A 39 21.67 0.79 8.54
C SER A 39 22.02 1.74 7.39
N GLN A 40 22.45 2.96 7.72
CA GLN A 40 22.89 3.92 6.70
C GLN A 40 24.07 3.40 5.86
N LYS A 41 24.94 2.57 6.44
CA LYS A 41 26.08 1.97 5.73
C LYS A 41 25.59 0.94 4.70
N GLU A 42 24.65 0.08 5.08
CA GLU A 42 24.06 -0.91 4.19
C GLU A 42 23.26 -0.26 3.07
N GLN A 43 22.45 0.76 3.39
CA GLN A 43 21.67 1.49 2.40
C GLN A 43 22.58 2.14 1.34
N LYS A 44 23.71 2.73 1.75
CA LYS A 44 24.71 3.29 0.82
C LYS A 44 25.36 2.22 -0.07
N ASP A 45 25.64 1.03 0.46
CA ASP A 45 26.20 -0.07 -0.35
C ASP A 45 25.17 -0.60 -1.37
N ILE A 46 23.89 -0.72 -0.98
CA ILE A 46 22.79 -1.08 -1.88
C ILE A 46 22.70 -0.08 -3.04
N GLU A 47 22.66 1.22 -2.73
CA GLU A 47 22.58 2.27 -3.76
C GLU A 47 23.80 2.27 -4.69
N LYS A 48 25.00 2.00 -4.16
CA LYS A 48 26.22 1.90 -4.98
C LYS A 48 26.18 0.73 -5.94
N ARG A 49 25.65 -0.43 -5.52
CA ARG A 49 25.62 -1.66 -6.34
C ARG A 49 24.50 -1.68 -7.36
N TYR A 50 23.32 -1.19 -6.98
CA TYR A 50 22.10 -1.35 -7.75
C TYR A 50 21.57 -0.04 -8.34
N GLY A 51 22.11 1.10 -7.93
CA GLY A 51 21.65 2.41 -8.35
C GLY A 51 20.24 2.72 -7.86
N LYS A 52 19.59 3.70 -8.52
CA LYS A 52 18.19 4.05 -8.26
C LYS A 52 17.28 3.30 -9.23
N PRO A 53 16.05 2.94 -8.81
CA PRO A 53 15.05 2.40 -9.73
C PRO A 53 14.86 3.32 -10.95
N SER A 54 14.82 2.75 -12.15
CA SER A 54 14.67 3.52 -13.41
C SER A 54 13.28 4.14 -13.60
N ARG A 55 12.30 3.67 -12.83
CA ARG A 55 10.91 4.14 -12.90
C ARG A 55 10.65 5.22 -11.87
N LYS A 56 9.75 6.14 -12.22
CA LYS A 56 9.26 7.18 -11.29
C LYS A 56 8.58 6.53 -10.08
N ALA A 57 8.86 7.07 -8.91
CA ALA A 57 8.13 6.69 -7.70
C ALA A 57 6.64 7.01 -7.88
N VAL A 58 5.78 6.02 -7.68
CA VAL A 58 4.33 6.17 -7.85
C VAL A 58 3.70 6.77 -6.58
N LYS A 59 4.22 6.40 -5.39
CA LYS A 59 3.83 6.92 -4.08
C LYS A 59 5.01 6.84 -3.12
N SER A 60 5.14 7.82 -2.24
CA SER A 60 6.06 7.83 -1.10
C SER A 60 5.28 8.10 0.19
N THR A 61 5.79 7.59 1.30
CA THR A 61 5.24 7.82 2.64
C THR A 61 6.39 7.75 3.62
N GLU A 62 6.50 8.77 4.47
CA GLU A 62 7.40 8.75 5.61
C GLU A 62 6.70 8.03 6.76
N VAL A 63 7.37 7.03 7.33
CA VAL A 63 6.89 6.34 8.51
C VAL A 63 7.85 6.69 9.64
N LYS A 64 7.29 7.25 10.71
CA LYS A 64 8.02 7.41 11.97
C LYS A 64 8.04 6.05 12.64
N ILE A 65 9.23 5.45 12.69
CA ILE A 65 9.52 4.24 13.46
C ILE A 65 10.11 4.69 14.79
#